data_AF-A0A2G9RYZ9-F1
#
_entry.id   AF-A0A2G9RYZ9-F1
#
_cell.length_a   1.000
_cell.length_b   1.000
_cell.length_c   1.000
_cell.angle_alpha   90.00
_cell.angle_beta   90.00
_cell.angle_gamma   90.00
#
_symmetry.space_group_name_H-M   'P 1'
#
loop_
_entity.id
_entity.type
_entity.pdbx_description
1 polymer ?
#
loop_
_entity_poly.entity_id
_entity_poly.type
_entity_poly.pdbx_seq_one_letter_code
_entity_poly.pdbx_strand_id
1 'polypeptide(L)' 'MPYLLFLDFYCMLQTTITLDGGKLIQHQKWDEKGEEKESTITREVQKNQLITTCIFGDTQCRRVYDRK' A
#
# COMPACT_ATOMS: atom_id res chain seq x y z
N MET A 1 -1.48 42.80 0.94
CA MET A 1 -2.16 41.68 0.25
C MET A 1 -1.67 40.39 0.87
N PRO A 2 -2.50 39.71 1.70
CA PRO A 2 -2.02 38.73 2.67
C PRO A 2 -1.80 37.35 2.03
N TYR A 3 -0.68 36.73 2.41
CA TYR A 3 -0.43 35.30 2.55
C TYR A 3 -1.38 34.35 1.80
N LEU A 4 -1.05 34.08 0.54
CA LEU A 4 -1.54 32.90 -0.16
C LEU A 4 -0.92 31.67 0.52
N LEU A 5 -1.76 30.89 1.20
CA LEU A 5 -1.42 29.62 1.81
C LEU A 5 -0.83 28.69 0.73
N PHE A 6 0.49 28.53 0.75
CA PHE A 6 1.13 27.31 0.24
C PHE A 6 0.72 26.18 1.18
N LEU A 7 -0.52 25.69 1.04
CA LEU A 7 -0.87 24.35 1.47
C LEU A 7 -0.14 23.41 0.52
N ASP A 8 1.12 23.13 0.84
CA ASP A 8 1.76 21.93 0.34
C ASP A 8 0.81 20.77 0.66
N PHE A 9 0.23 20.18 -0.39
CA PHE A 9 -0.63 19.00 -0.31
C PHE A 9 0.13 17.88 0.41
N TYR A 10 0.01 17.85 1.74
CA TYR A 10 0.63 16.84 2.57
C TYR A 10 -0.15 15.55 2.33
N CYS A 11 0.39 14.65 1.51
CA CYS A 11 -0.17 13.32 1.30
C CYS A 11 -0.08 12.55 2.62
N MET A 12 -1.20 12.41 3.32
CA MET A 12 -1.29 11.66 4.57
C MET A 12 -1.63 10.20 4.26
N LEU A 13 -0.67 9.30 4.48
CA LEU A 13 -0.85 7.86 4.26
C LEU A 13 -1.24 7.17 5.56
N GLN A 14 -2.43 6.58 5.60
CA GLN A 14 -2.84 5.65 6.64
C GLN A 14 -2.59 4.22 6.16
N THR A 15 -1.81 3.46 6.92
CA THR A 15 -1.56 2.04 6.63
C THR A 15 -2.11 1.18 7.74
N THR A 16 -2.91 0.17 7.38
CA THR A 16 -3.39 -0.87 8.29
C THR A 16 -2.83 -2.21 7.87
N ILE A 17 -2.22 -2.91 8.82
CA ILE A 17 -1.66 -4.24 8.60
C ILE A 17 -2.46 -5.24 9.41
N THR A 18 -3.00 -6.24 8.73
CA THR A 18 -3.69 -7.37 9.35
C THR A 18 -2.97 -8.67 8.97
N LEU A 19 -3.00 -9.62 9.90
CA LEU A 19 -2.52 -10.98 9.68
C LEU A 19 -3.75 -11.89 9.72
N ASP A 20 -4.13 -12.42 8.57
CA ASP A 20 -5.30 -13.27 8.43
C ASP A 20 -4.91 -14.58 7.73
N GLY A 21 -5.18 -15.71 8.37
CA GLY A 21 -4.89 -17.04 7.80
C GLY A 21 -3.44 -17.28 7.37
N GLY A 22 -2.46 -16.61 8.00
CA GLY A 22 -1.04 -16.68 7.62
C GLY A 22 -0.64 -15.78 6.43
N LYS A 23 -1.57 -14.96 5.92
CA LYS A 23 -1.31 -13.90 4.94
C LYS A 23 -1.24 -12.56 5.66
N LEU A 24 -0.19 -11.80 5.40
CA LEU A 24 -0.07 -10.44 5.86
C LEU A 24 -0.68 -9.52 4.81
N ILE A 25 -1.75 -8.85 5.17
CA ILE A 25 -2.49 -7.92 4.30
C ILE A 25 -2.19 -6.51 4.80
N GLN A 26 -1.59 -5.71 3.94
CA GLN A 26 -1.28 -4.31 4.19
C GLN A 26 -2.16 -3.46 3.29
N HIS A 27 -3.16 -2.81 3.86
CA HIS A 27 -4.00 -1.84 3.18
C HIS A 27 -3.46 -0.43 3.43
N GLN A 28 -3.25 0.34 2.37
CA GLN A 28 -2.78 1.71 2.46
C GLN A 28 -3.80 2.62 1.79
N LYS A 29 -4.18 3.70 2.47
CA LYS A 29 -5.12 4.71 1.98
C LYS A 29 -4.48 6.08 2.17
N TRP A 30 -4.60 6.94 1.17
CA TRP A 30 -4.12 8.31 1.25
C TRP A 30 -4.94 9.24 0.38
N ASP A 31 -4.95 10.50 0.78
CA ASP A 31 -5.54 11.57 -0.01
C ASP A 31 -4.45 12.22 -0.85
N GLU A 32 -4.64 12.21 -2.17
CA GLU A 32 -3.81 12.97 -3.09
C GLU A 32 -4.69 14.00 -3.79
N LYS A 33 -4.48 15.28 -3.51
CA LYS A 33 -5.17 16.38 -4.21
C LYS A 33 -6.71 16.33 -4.19
N GLY A 34 -7.28 15.74 -3.14
CA GLY A 34 -8.73 15.58 -3.00
C GLY A 34 -9.29 14.30 -3.63
N GLU A 35 -8.43 13.42 -4.15
CA GLU A 35 -8.78 12.08 -4.58
C GLU A 35 -8.28 11.05 -3.56
N GLU A 36 -9.20 10.21 -3.06
CA GLU A 36 -8.86 9.06 -2.23
C GLU A 36 -8.19 8.00 -3.09
N LYS A 37 -6.96 7.62 -2.74
CA LYS A 37 -6.20 6.55 -3.37
C LYS A 37 -5.95 5.43 -2.38
N GLU A 38 -5.98 4.21 -2.87
CA GLU A 38 -5.68 3.04 -2.06
C GLU A 38 -4.79 2.03 -2.79
N SER A 39 -3.97 1.35 -2.00
CA SER A 39 -3.17 0.22 -2.45
C SER A 39 -3.28 -0.92 -1.46
N THR A 40 -3.25 -2.15 -1.96
CA THR A 40 -3.26 -3.36 -1.13
C THR A 40 -2.04 -4.20 -1.44
N ILE A 41 -1.24 -4.47 -0.42
CA ILE A 41 -0.07 -5.34 -0.50
C ILE A 41 -0.34 -6.60 0.33
N THR A 42 -0.43 -7.74 -0.33
CA THR A 42 -0.53 -9.04 0.34
C THR A 42 0.82 -9.75 0.32
N ARG A 43 1.17 -10.37 1.43
CA ARG A 43 2.40 -11.17 1.59
C ARG A 43 2.02 -12.53 2.15
N GLU A 44 2.46 -13.57 1.47
CA GLU A 44 2.17 -14.95 1.85
C GLU A 44 3.43 -15.79 1.69
N VAL A 45 3.71 -16.63 2.67
CA VAL A 45 4.83 -17.57 2.60
C VAL A 45 4.31 -18.89 2.04
N GLN A 46 4.81 -19.29 0.88
CA GLN A 46 4.51 -20.58 0.27
C GLN A 46 5.81 -21.32 -0.02
N LYS A 47 5.93 -22.57 0.46
CA LYS A 47 7.03 -23.48 0.11
C LYS A 47 8.43 -22.83 0.17
N ASN A 48 8.71 -22.12 1.28
CA ASN A 48 9.98 -21.44 1.52
C ASN A 48 10.26 -20.20 0.64
N GLN A 49 9.25 -19.71 -0.08
CA GLN A 49 9.27 -18.47 -0.84
C GLN A 49 8.31 -17.46 -0.21
N LEU A 50 8.63 -16.18 -0.28
CA LEU A 50 7.71 -15.10 0.06
C LEU A 50 7.10 -14.56 -1.24
N ILE A 51 5.80 -14.77 -1.42
CA ILE A 51 5.03 -14.21 -2.52
C ILE A 51 4.44 -12.90 -2.04
N THR A 52 4.78 -11.80 -2.70
CA THR A 52 4.23 -10.47 -2.45
C THR A 52 3.42 -10.03 -3.65
N THR A 53 2.17 -9.65 -3.44
CA THR A 53 1.29 -9.09 -4.46
C THR A 53 0.93 -7.68 -4.07
N CYS A 54 1.16 -6.72 -4.95
CA CYS A 54 0.72 -5.33 -4.79
C CYS A 54 -0.37 -5.04 -5.82
N ILE A 55 -1.50 -4.52 -5.37
CA ILE A 55 -2.65 -4.13 -6.19
C ILE A 55 -2.86 -2.63 -6.00
N PHE A 56 -2.95 -1.90 -7.10
CA PHE A 56 -3.25 -0.46 -7.13
C PHE A 56 -4.17 -0.19 -8.32
N GLY A 57 -5.42 0.20 -8.04
CA GLY A 57 -6.48 0.27 -9.05
C GLY A 57 -6.58 -1.05 -9.82
N ASP A 58 -6.52 -0.97 -11.15
CA ASP A 58 -6.61 -2.13 -12.04
C ASP A 58 -5.26 -2.85 -12.28
N THR A 59 -4.17 -2.37 -11.67
CA THR A 59 -2.83 -2.92 -11.90
C THR A 59 -2.39 -3.84 -10.77
N GLN A 60 -1.81 -4.99 -11.14
CA GLN A 60 -1.25 -5.97 -10.21
C GLN A 60 0.24 -6.18 -10.47
N CYS A 61 1.05 -6.12 -9.41
CA CYS A 61 2.45 -6.50 -9.41
C CYS A 61 2.65 -7.73 -8.52
N ARG A 62 3.33 -8.76 -9.06
CA ARG A 62 3.68 -9.98 -8.33
C ARG A 62 5.19 -10.10 -8.20
N ARG A 63 5.68 -10.23 -6.97
CA ARG A 63 7.10 -10.45 -6.63
C ARG A 63 7.24 -11.77 -5.87
N VAL A 64 8.24 -12.56 -6.24
CA VAL A 64 8.58 -13.83 -5.58
C VAL A 64 9.98 -13.69 -5.03
N TYR A 65 10.13 -13.89 -3.73
CA TYR A 65 11.42 -13.85 -3.05
C TYR A 65 11.77 -15.25 -2.56
N ASP A 66 12.95 -15.74 -2.93
CA ASP A 66 13.50 -16.97 -2.38
C ASP A 66 14.11 -16.71 -1.00
N ARG A 67 13.82 -17.60 -0.05
CA ARG A 67 14.53 -17.61 1.23
C ARG A 67 15.98 -18.03 0.97
N LYS A 68 16.92 -17.11 1.21
CA LYS A 68 18.35 -17.40 1.26
C LYS A 68 18.75 -17.98 2.60
#